data_AF-A0A953RAR0-F1
#
_entry.id   AF-A0A953RAR0-F1
#
_cell.length_a   1.000
_cell.length_b   1.000
_cell.length_c   1.000
_cell.angle_alpha   90.00
_cell.angle_beta   90.00
_cell.angle_gamma   90.00
#
_symmetry.space_group_name_H-M   'P 1'
#
loop_
_entity.id
_entity.type
_entity.pdbx_description
1 polymer ?
#
loop_
_entity_poly.entity_id
_entity_poly.type
_entity_poly.pdbx_seq_one_letter_code
_entity_poly.pdbx_strand_id
1 'polypeptide(L)'
;MTYTQGEQVVELINAIDRKLAKVHTQSLDLSFNEILDMFKTNELDINPDYQRLFQWSEGAQSRFIESLLLEMPVPPIYVIEEEEGRYLLIDGLQRISSYLHLRGELEATHLDPPVHRGEKLVFIACEIVEELNGKTFDDLGTALQIRLKRAFVRVEVVRKGSDPRFKYHMFKRLNTGGQLLTAQQIRNCTIRLLDPTFNDFVARLSRTEPFIQTTEGLSQQSRLEAFDQELVLRFFAMKNYRHAFKHDVGDFLTKYMEAVSDPTTALPFDFEAEDATFGKRPMNPSSNAVSQAP
;
A
#
# COMPACT_ATOMS: atom_id res chain seq x y z
N MET A 1 26.94 35.67 16.56
CA MET A 1 25.97 35.80 17.67
C MET A 1 25.44 34.41 17.95
N THR A 2 25.84 33.81 19.07
CA THR A 2 25.34 32.52 19.54
C THR A 2 24.04 32.76 20.30
N TYR A 3 22.92 32.30 19.74
CA TYR A 3 21.60 32.37 20.38
C TYR A 3 21.62 31.69 21.75
N THR A 4 20.88 32.25 22.71
CA THR A 4 20.66 31.60 24.01
C THR A 4 19.80 30.35 23.83
N GLN A 5 19.97 29.36 24.70
CA GLN A 5 19.23 28.09 24.63
C GLN A 5 17.70 28.32 24.64
N GLY A 6 17.21 29.38 25.29
CA GLY A 6 15.80 29.77 25.27
C GLY A 6 15.31 30.26 23.91
N GLU A 7 16.11 31.05 23.18
CA GLU A 7 15.77 31.53 21.83
C GLU A 7 15.72 30.39 20.82
N GLN A 8 16.63 29.42 20.93
CA GLN A 8 16.62 28.21 20.10
C GLN A 8 15.36 27.35 20.33
N VAL A 9 14.88 27.26 21.58
CA VAL A 9 13.64 26.52 21.90
C VAL A 9 12.42 27.22 21.33
N VAL A 10 12.33 28.55 21.41
CA VAL A 10 11.21 29.32 20.83
C VAL A 10 11.20 29.21 19.30
N GLU A 11 12.35 29.28 18.65
CA GLU A 11 12.44 29.09 17.20
C GLU A 11 11.99 27.68 16.79
N LEU A 12 12.36 26.66 17.57
CA LEU A 12 11.93 25.28 17.37
C LEU A 12 10.41 25.12 17.53
N ILE A 13 9.80 25.67 18.58
CA ILE A 13 8.34 25.65 18.80
C ILE A 13 7.63 26.29 17.60
N ASN A 14 8.07 27.49 17.20
CA ASN A 14 7.50 28.17 16.03
C ASN A 14 7.64 27.36 14.74
N ALA A 15 8.75 26.63 14.57
CA ALA A 15 8.94 25.75 13.42
C ALA A 15 7.98 24.57 13.43
N ILE A 16 7.71 23.98 14.60
CA ILE A 16 6.74 22.89 14.78
C ILE A 16 5.32 23.40 14.51
N ASP A 17 4.93 24.52 15.09
CA ASP A 17 3.58 25.09 14.94
C ASP A 17 3.27 25.42 13.48
N ARG A 18 4.23 25.97 12.73
CA ARG A 18 4.10 26.19 11.28
C ARG A 18 3.87 24.91 10.48
N LYS A 19 4.39 23.77 10.95
CA LYS A 19 4.16 22.47 10.30
C LYS A 19 2.82 21.87 10.72
N LEU A 20 2.45 21.98 12.00
CA LEU A 20 1.15 21.51 12.52
C LEU A 20 -0.04 22.25 11.90
N ALA A 21 0.10 23.55 11.63
CA ALA A 21 -0.95 24.33 10.96
C ALA A 21 -1.33 23.80 9.57
N LYS A 22 -0.50 22.93 8.96
CA LYS A 22 -0.74 22.30 7.66
C LYS A 22 -1.28 20.86 7.77
N VAL A 23 -1.62 20.43 8.99
CA VAL A 23 -2.10 19.09 9.30
C VAL A 23 -3.50 19.20 9.86
N HIS A 24 -4.43 18.56 9.17
CA HIS A 24 -5.82 18.49 9.60
C HIS A 24 -6.18 17.01 9.72
N THR A 25 -6.34 16.53 10.95
CA THR A 25 -6.78 15.17 11.22
C THR A 25 -8.13 15.19 11.93
N GLN A 26 -8.91 14.13 11.76
CA GLN A 26 -10.14 13.90 12.48
C GLN A 26 -10.20 12.42 12.89
N SER A 27 -10.65 12.17 14.12
CA SER A 27 -10.98 10.81 14.56
C SER A 27 -12.49 10.58 14.45
N LEU A 28 -12.87 9.43 13.89
CA LEU A 28 -14.24 8.94 13.77
C LEU A 28 -14.34 7.58 14.45
N ASP A 29 -15.50 7.23 15.01
CA ASP A 29 -15.79 5.86 15.43
C ASP A 29 -16.80 5.26 14.44
N LEU A 30 -16.32 4.33 13.61
CA LEU A 30 -17.14 3.71 12.57
C LEU A 30 -17.40 2.25 12.92
N SER A 31 -18.61 1.78 12.61
CA SER A 31 -18.90 0.35 12.72
C SER A 31 -18.29 -0.42 11.56
N PHE A 32 -17.90 -1.68 11.76
CA PHE A 32 -17.42 -2.52 10.66
C PHE A 32 -18.48 -2.71 9.56
N ASN A 33 -19.77 -2.68 9.90
CA ASN A 33 -20.81 -2.71 8.86
C ASN A 33 -20.84 -1.42 8.04
N GLU A 34 -20.62 -0.26 8.67
CA GLU A 34 -20.51 1.02 7.96
C GLU A 34 -19.28 1.05 7.05
N ILE A 35 -18.13 0.55 7.51
CA ILE A 35 -16.92 0.39 6.68
C ILE A 35 -17.20 -0.52 5.47
N LEU A 36 -17.95 -1.61 5.67
CA LEU A 36 -18.39 -2.47 4.58
C LEU A 36 -19.28 -1.71 3.59
N ASP A 37 -20.25 -0.95 4.08
CA ASP A 37 -21.15 -0.18 3.24
C ASP A 37 -20.36 0.87 2.43
N MET A 38 -19.43 1.59 3.07
CA MET A 38 -18.50 2.54 2.42
C MET A 38 -17.65 1.88 1.33
N PHE A 39 -17.16 0.65 1.57
CA PHE A 39 -16.43 -0.11 0.55
C PHE A 39 -17.34 -0.44 -0.65
N LYS A 40 -18.59 -0.85 -0.40
CA LYS A 40 -19.55 -1.20 -1.46
C LYS A 40 -20.01 0.00 -2.27
N THR A 41 -20.09 1.18 -1.66
CA THR A 41 -20.47 2.43 -2.34
C THR A 41 -19.29 3.16 -2.98
N ASN A 42 -18.07 2.59 -2.90
CA ASN A 42 -16.80 3.21 -3.34
C ASN A 42 -16.47 4.54 -2.60
N GLU A 43 -16.97 4.70 -1.38
CA GLU A 43 -16.55 5.78 -0.46
C GLU A 43 -15.22 5.43 0.20
N LEU A 44 -14.91 4.14 0.39
CA LEU A 44 -13.61 3.66 0.84
C LEU A 44 -12.89 2.94 -0.31
N ASP A 45 -11.85 3.56 -0.85
CA ASP A 45 -10.97 2.97 -1.83
C ASP A 45 -9.87 2.13 -1.16
N ILE A 46 -9.81 0.86 -1.55
CA ILE A 46 -8.71 -0.05 -1.28
C ILE A 46 -8.08 -0.33 -2.64
N ASN A 47 -7.04 0.43 -2.99
CA ASN A 47 -6.37 0.32 -4.28
C ASN A 47 -6.02 -1.15 -4.59
N PRO A 48 -6.23 -1.66 -5.82
CA PRO A 48 -5.97 -3.05 -6.18
C PRO A 48 -4.55 -3.56 -5.86
N ASP A 49 -3.52 -2.72 -6.03
CA ASP A 49 -2.14 -3.08 -5.68
C ASP A 49 -1.97 -3.18 -4.15
N TYR A 50 -2.70 -2.34 -3.39
CA TYR A 50 -2.75 -2.41 -1.94
C TYR A 50 -3.54 -3.63 -1.45
N GLN A 51 -4.62 -4.00 -2.14
CA GLN A 51 -5.42 -5.20 -1.82
C GLN A 51 -4.60 -6.50 -1.93
N ARG A 52 -3.62 -6.56 -2.85
CA ARG A 52 -2.67 -7.69 -2.95
C ARG A 52 -1.75 -7.84 -1.73
N LEU A 53 -1.67 -6.81 -0.89
CA LEU A 53 -0.92 -6.84 0.37
C LEU A 53 -1.69 -7.58 1.47
N PHE A 54 -2.96 -7.92 1.22
CA PHE A 54 -3.72 -8.78 2.11
C PHE A 54 -3.10 -10.19 2.12
N GLN A 55 -2.61 -10.62 3.28
CA GLN A 55 -1.84 -11.85 3.45
C GLN A 55 -2.20 -12.62 4.72
N TRP A 56 -3.17 -12.15 5.51
CA TRP A 56 -3.64 -12.91 6.67
C TRP A 56 -4.26 -14.24 6.25
N SER A 57 -3.75 -15.33 6.82
CA SER A 57 -4.38 -16.64 6.71
C SER A 57 -5.78 -16.63 7.32
N GLU A 58 -6.65 -17.54 6.88
CA GLU A 58 -8.02 -17.64 7.42
C GLU A 58 -8.05 -17.79 8.95
N GLY A 59 -7.05 -18.43 9.56
CA GLY A 59 -6.92 -18.50 11.02
C GLY A 59 -6.58 -17.15 11.67
N ALA A 60 -5.73 -16.33 11.04
CA ALA A 60 -5.48 -14.97 11.52
C ALA A 60 -6.74 -14.08 11.39
N GLN A 61 -7.47 -14.22 10.27
CA GLN A 61 -8.74 -13.54 10.06
C GLN A 61 -9.77 -13.97 11.11
N SER A 62 -9.90 -15.28 11.36
CA SER A 62 -10.83 -15.85 12.33
C SER A 62 -10.59 -15.34 13.74
N ARG A 63 -9.34 -15.33 14.22
CA ARG A 63 -8.97 -14.78 15.54
C ARG A 63 -9.24 -13.28 15.65
N PHE A 64 -9.07 -12.54 14.56
CA PHE A 64 -9.46 -11.13 14.54
C PHE A 64 -10.98 -10.96 14.67
N ILE A 65 -11.79 -11.73 13.93
CA ILE A 65 -13.24 -11.67 14.04
C ILE A 65 -13.73 -12.17 15.41
N GLU A 66 -13.09 -13.20 15.99
CA GLU A 66 -13.29 -13.65 17.37
C GLU A 66 -13.03 -12.51 18.36
N SER A 67 -11.96 -11.73 18.16
CA SER A 67 -11.65 -10.55 18.97
C SER A 67 -12.79 -9.50 18.91
N LEU A 68 -13.41 -9.30 17.74
CA LEU A 68 -14.58 -8.42 17.61
C LEU A 68 -15.80 -8.95 18.36
N LEU A 69 -16.05 -10.27 18.31
CA LEU A 69 -17.14 -10.92 19.04
C LEU A 69 -16.96 -10.84 20.57
N LEU A 70 -15.71 -10.84 21.02
CA LEU A 70 -15.29 -10.72 22.41
C LEU A 70 -15.11 -9.27 22.88
N GLU A 71 -15.40 -8.29 22.01
CA GLU A 71 -15.31 -6.85 22.31
C GLU A 71 -13.90 -6.42 22.78
N MET A 72 -12.86 -7.09 22.25
CA MET A 72 -11.48 -6.75 22.53
C MET A 72 -11.06 -5.46 21.81
N PRO A 73 -10.13 -4.67 22.39
CA PRO A 73 -9.64 -3.46 21.76
C PRO A 73 -8.88 -3.79 20.48
N VAL A 74 -9.27 -3.14 19.37
CA VAL A 74 -8.62 -3.24 18.07
C VAL A 74 -7.85 -1.94 17.82
N PRO A 75 -6.63 -1.98 17.23
CA PRO A 75 -5.92 -0.75 16.91
C PRO A 75 -6.72 0.09 15.89
N PRO A 76 -6.45 1.40 15.78
CA PRO A 76 -7.15 2.26 14.84
C PRO A 76 -6.85 1.90 13.38
N ILE A 77 -7.78 2.26 12.50
CA ILE A 77 -7.63 2.27 11.03
C ILE A 77 -7.24 3.68 10.61
N TYR A 78 -6.38 3.81 9.61
CA TYR A 78 -6.00 5.13 9.09
C TYR A 78 -6.44 5.26 7.63
N VAL A 79 -6.98 6.43 7.30
CA VAL A 79 -7.42 6.77 5.95
C VAL A 79 -7.01 8.20 5.57
N ILE A 80 -6.89 8.46 4.27
CA ILE A 80 -6.71 9.80 3.72
C ILE A 80 -7.99 10.20 3.00
N GLU A 81 -8.53 11.38 3.31
CA GLU A 81 -9.63 11.95 2.52
C GLU A 81 -9.06 12.57 1.23
N GLU A 82 -9.41 12.01 0.08
CA GLU A 82 -8.96 12.49 -1.23
C GLU A 82 -9.92 13.56 -1.78
N GLU A 83 -11.22 13.27 -1.67
CA GLU A 83 -12.33 14.16 -1.96
C GLU A 83 -13.35 14.09 -0.83
N GLU A 84 -14.29 15.04 -0.81
CA GLU A 84 -15.31 15.09 0.24
C GLU A 84 -16.10 13.77 0.26
N GLY A 85 -15.97 13.05 1.38
CA GLY A 85 -16.60 11.74 1.58
C GLY A 85 -15.93 10.56 0.86
N ARG A 86 -14.77 10.74 0.21
CA ARG A 86 -13.99 9.64 -0.37
C ARG A 86 -12.66 9.45 0.34
N TYR A 87 -12.43 8.23 0.80
CA TYR A 87 -11.33 7.86 1.66
C TYR A 87 -10.45 6.80 1.00
N LEU A 88 -9.14 7.03 1.00
CA LEU A 88 -8.14 6.05 0.63
C LEU A 88 -7.62 5.35 1.89
N LEU A 89 -7.71 4.02 1.92
CA LEU A 89 -7.16 3.23 3.01
C LEU A 89 -5.63 3.27 3.01
N ILE A 90 -5.03 3.56 4.17
CA ILE A 90 -3.56 3.58 4.32
C ILE A 90 -3.02 2.64 5.40
N ASP A 91 -3.82 2.28 6.39
CA ASP A 91 -3.50 1.24 7.38
C ASP A 91 -4.77 0.54 7.85
N GLY A 92 -4.67 -0.77 8.14
CA GLY A 92 -5.79 -1.60 8.57
C GLY A 92 -6.37 -2.51 7.50
N LEU A 93 -5.66 -2.67 6.38
CA LEU A 93 -6.01 -3.60 5.29
C LEU A 93 -6.43 -4.97 5.81
N GLN A 94 -5.59 -5.62 6.62
CA GLN A 94 -5.85 -6.98 7.07
C GLN A 94 -7.16 -7.11 7.86
N ARG A 95 -7.48 -6.11 8.70
CA ARG A 95 -8.70 -6.07 9.52
C ARG A 95 -9.94 -5.86 8.66
N ILE A 96 -9.90 -4.87 7.76
CA ILE A 96 -11.03 -4.57 6.87
C ILE A 96 -11.27 -5.76 5.94
N SER A 97 -10.24 -6.27 5.27
CA SER A 97 -10.34 -7.42 4.38
C SER A 97 -10.85 -8.68 5.08
N SER A 98 -10.47 -8.93 6.35
CA SER A 98 -11.03 -10.04 7.13
C SER A 98 -12.55 -9.89 7.35
N TYR A 99 -13.02 -8.67 7.63
CA TYR A 99 -14.45 -8.41 7.77
C TYR A 99 -15.19 -8.50 6.43
N LEU A 100 -14.58 -8.04 5.33
CA LEU A 100 -15.11 -8.23 3.98
C LEU A 100 -15.23 -9.72 3.64
N HIS A 101 -14.22 -10.54 3.97
CA HIS A 101 -14.25 -11.99 3.76
C HIS A 101 -15.34 -12.66 4.59
N LEU A 102 -15.47 -12.31 5.88
CA LEU A 102 -16.56 -12.78 6.73
C LEU A 102 -17.95 -12.52 6.10
N ARG A 103 -18.09 -11.40 5.40
CA ARG A 103 -19.34 -10.96 4.80
C ARG A 103 -19.53 -11.39 3.34
N GLY A 104 -18.56 -12.08 2.74
CA GLY A 104 -18.61 -12.54 1.35
C GLY A 104 -18.35 -11.46 0.31
N GLU A 105 -17.66 -10.38 0.68
CA GLU A 105 -17.47 -9.19 -0.16
C GLU A 105 -16.00 -8.99 -0.58
N LEU A 106 -15.09 -9.84 -0.06
CA LEU A 106 -13.68 -9.85 -0.44
C LEU A 106 -13.47 -10.55 -1.79
N GLU A 107 -12.62 -9.97 -2.63
CA GLU A 107 -11.99 -10.66 -3.77
C GLU A 107 -10.47 -10.68 -3.52
N ALA A 108 -9.87 -11.87 -3.42
CA ALA A 108 -8.44 -12.03 -3.20
C ALA A 108 -7.92 -13.27 -3.95
N THR A 109 -7.88 -13.15 -5.27
CA THR A 109 -7.45 -14.23 -6.19
C THR A 109 -5.97 -14.58 -6.08
N HIS A 110 -5.20 -13.76 -5.37
CA HIS A 110 -3.77 -13.94 -5.18
C HIS A 110 -3.41 -14.80 -3.96
N LEU A 111 -4.38 -15.10 -3.10
CA LEU A 111 -4.20 -16.03 -1.98
C LEU A 111 -4.19 -17.48 -2.44
N ASP A 112 -3.69 -18.36 -1.57
CA ASP A 112 -3.74 -19.81 -1.75
C ASP A 112 -4.38 -20.45 -0.50
N PRO A 113 -5.64 -20.93 -0.57
CA PRO A 113 -6.52 -20.89 -1.74
C PRO A 113 -7.01 -19.46 -2.07
N PRO A 114 -7.38 -19.19 -3.33
CA PRO A 114 -7.95 -17.90 -3.72
C PRO A 114 -9.33 -17.70 -3.09
N VAL A 115 -9.65 -16.45 -2.75
CA VAL A 115 -10.98 -16.08 -2.24
C VAL A 115 -11.72 -15.29 -3.31
N HIS A 116 -12.95 -15.69 -3.61
CA HIS A 116 -13.82 -15.02 -4.56
C HIS A 116 -15.01 -14.34 -3.87
N ARG A 117 -15.49 -13.24 -4.46
CA ARG A 117 -16.67 -12.55 -3.95
C ARG A 117 -17.87 -13.52 -3.89
N GLY A 118 -18.52 -13.55 -2.74
CA GLY A 118 -19.59 -14.49 -2.39
C GLY A 118 -19.16 -15.57 -1.42
N GLU A 119 -17.86 -15.89 -1.36
CA GLU A 119 -17.30 -16.86 -0.41
C GLU A 119 -17.13 -16.22 0.97
N LYS A 120 -17.72 -16.86 2.00
CA LYS A 120 -17.66 -16.38 3.37
C LYS A 120 -16.56 -17.09 4.13
N LEU A 121 -15.84 -16.34 4.96
CA LEU A 121 -14.88 -16.91 5.90
C LEU A 121 -15.57 -17.97 6.77
N VAL A 122 -15.02 -19.17 6.76
CA VAL A 122 -15.31 -20.20 7.75
C VAL A 122 -14.34 -20.02 8.90
N PHE A 123 -14.85 -19.87 10.12
CA PHE A 123 -14.01 -19.72 11.29
C PHE A 123 -13.13 -20.96 11.48
N ILE A 124 -11.82 -20.74 11.64
CA ILE A 124 -10.84 -21.76 11.98
C ILE A 124 -9.83 -21.19 13.00
N ALA A 125 -9.19 -22.07 13.77
CA ALA A 125 -8.17 -21.67 14.75
C ALA A 125 -8.64 -20.60 15.76
N CYS A 126 -9.93 -20.60 16.12
CA CYS A 126 -10.45 -19.85 17.27
C CYS A 126 -10.08 -20.61 18.55
N GLU A 127 -9.37 -19.95 19.46
CA GLU A 127 -8.78 -20.58 20.67
C GLU A 127 -9.56 -20.22 21.94
N ILE A 128 -10.32 -19.12 21.94
CA ILE A 128 -11.06 -18.64 23.13
C ILE A 128 -12.50 -19.16 23.09
N VAL A 129 -13.12 -19.15 21.92
CA VAL A 129 -14.47 -19.66 21.65
C VAL A 129 -14.37 -20.72 20.57
N GLU A 130 -13.97 -21.93 20.96
CA GLU A 130 -13.74 -23.04 20.04
C GLU A 130 -15.01 -23.42 19.24
N GLU A 131 -16.20 -23.15 19.77
CA GLU A 131 -17.50 -23.41 19.12
C GLU A 131 -17.75 -22.56 17.88
N LEU A 132 -16.97 -21.50 17.66
CA LEU A 132 -16.98 -20.75 16.41
C LEU A 132 -16.40 -21.57 15.26
N ASN A 133 -15.47 -22.48 15.52
CA ASN A 133 -14.79 -23.21 14.46
C ASN A 133 -15.79 -24.01 13.59
N GLY A 134 -15.66 -23.89 12.28
CA GLY A 134 -16.57 -24.48 11.29
C GLY A 134 -17.87 -23.71 11.06
N LYS A 135 -18.06 -22.54 11.70
CA LYS A 135 -19.20 -21.64 11.45
C LYS A 135 -18.86 -20.60 10.38
N THR A 136 -19.88 -20.06 9.76
CA THR A 136 -19.83 -18.85 8.93
C THR A 136 -20.64 -17.73 9.59
N PHE A 137 -20.61 -16.53 9.02
CA PHE A 137 -21.43 -15.41 9.50
C PHE A 137 -22.93 -15.75 9.61
N ASP A 138 -23.46 -16.58 8.71
CA ASP A 138 -24.88 -16.91 8.67
C ASP A 138 -25.29 -17.86 9.81
N ASP A 139 -24.34 -18.61 10.36
CA ASP A 139 -24.57 -19.59 11.42
C ASP A 139 -24.60 -18.97 12.83
N LEU A 140 -24.14 -17.72 13.00
CA LEU A 140 -23.96 -17.07 14.31
C LEU A 140 -25.28 -16.66 15.00
N GLY A 141 -26.40 -16.72 14.28
CA GLY A 141 -27.68 -16.23 14.76
C GLY A 141 -27.73 -14.70 14.89
N THR A 142 -28.94 -14.16 15.01
CA THR A 142 -29.19 -12.71 14.91
C THR A 142 -28.42 -11.88 15.94
N ALA A 143 -28.30 -12.36 17.19
CA ALA A 143 -27.66 -11.60 18.27
C ALA A 143 -26.16 -11.37 18.01
N LEU A 144 -25.41 -12.42 17.63
CA LEU A 144 -23.99 -12.31 17.35
C LEU A 144 -23.72 -11.57 16.03
N GLN A 145 -24.58 -11.73 15.03
CA GLN A 145 -24.51 -10.92 13.80
C GLN A 145 -24.68 -9.42 14.10
N ILE A 146 -25.63 -9.05 14.97
CA ILE A 146 -25.81 -7.66 15.40
C ILE A 146 -24.55 -7.17 16.13
N ARG A 147 -23.98 -7.99 17.03
CA ARG A 147 -22.73 -7.64 17.73
C ARG A 147 -21.61 -7.33 16.73
N LEU A 148 -21.37 -8.21 15.76
CA LEU A 148 -20.34 -7.99 14.73
C LEU A 148 -20.63 -6.79 13.83
N LYS A 149 -21.90 -6.56 13.44
CA LYS A 149 -22.29 -5.38 12.65
C LYS A 149 -22.04 -4.07 13.41
N ARG A 150 -22.16 -4.11 14.74
CA ARG A 150 -21.96 -2.98 15.66
C ARG A 150 -20.61 -3.02 16.38
N ALA A 151 -19.65 -3.81 15.90
CA ALA A 151 -18.27 -3.70 16.36
C ALA A 151 -17.71 -2.38 15.81
N PHE A 152 -17.32 -1.48 16.69
CA PHE A 152 -16.78 -0.18 16.34
C PHE A 152 -15.26 -0.19 16.34
N VAL A 153 -14.67 0.60 15.45
CA VAL A 153 -13.23 0.83 15.38
C VAL A 153 -12.98 2.32 15.16
N ARG A 154 -11.96 2.83 15.83
CA ARG A 154 -11.50 4.20 15.66
C ARG A 154 -10.83 4.34 14.29
N VAL A 155 -11.27 5.30 13.52
CA VAL A 155 -10.73 5.66 12.20
C VAL A 155 -10.10 7.04 12.28
N GLU A 156 -8.80 7.12 12.01
CA GLU A 156 -8.06 8.37 11.91
C GLU A 156 -8.01 8.83 10.45
N VAL A 157 -8.68 9.95 10.19
CA VAL A 157 -8.79 10.57 8.88
C VAL A 157 -7.77 11.70 8.76
N VAL A 158 -6.89 11.61 7.78
CA VAL A 158 -6.12 12.77 7.33
C VAL A 158 -6.91 13.53 6.28
N ARG A 159 -7.36 14.72 6.66
CA ARG A 159 -8.24 15.55 5.83
C ARG A 159 -7.56 15.99 4.54
N LYS A 160 -8.38 16.20 3.50
CA LYS A 160 -7.95 16.60 2.15
C LYS A 160 -6.95 17.75 2.15
N GLY A 161 -7.22 18.80 2.92
CA GLY A 161 -6.39 20.02 3.01
C GLY A 161 -5.01 19.85 3.66
N SER A 162 -4.69 18.65 4.16
CA SER A 162 -3.36 18.38 4.73
C SER A 162 -2.29 18.34 3.65
N ASP A 163 -1.10 18.83 4.00
CA ASP A 163 0.07 18.86 3.11
C ASP A 163 0.43 17.45 2.56
N PRO A 164 0.62 17.27 1.24
CA PRO A 164 0.93 15.97 0.64
C PRO A 164 2.21 15.31 1.20
N ARG A 165 3.24 16.10 1.53
CA ARG A 165 4.46 15.57 2.15
C ARG A 165 4.21 15.11 3.59
N PHE A 166 3.30 15.78 4.31
CA PHE A 166 2.86 15.27 5.61
C PHE A 166 2.17 13.91 5.48
N LYS A 167 1.21 13.76 4.55
CA LYS A 167 0.54 12.47 4.26
C LYS A 167 1.57 11.38 3.95
N TYR A 168 2.52 11.68 3.05
CA TYR A 168 3.66 10.81 2.71
C TYR A 168 4.46 10.37 3.95
N HIS A 169 4.91 11.33 4.77
CA HIS A 169 5.74 11.02 5.94
C HIS A 169 4.98 10.27 7.04
N MET A 170 3.69 10.57 7.21
CA MET A 170 2.84 9.87 8.15
C MET A 170 2.68 8.41 7.74
N PHE A 171 2.36 8.14 6.47
CA PHE A 171 2.27 6.78 5.93
C PHE A 171 3.58 6.01 6.14
N LYS A 172 4.71 6.64 5.79
CA LYS A 172 6.04 6.03 5.94
C LYS A 172 6.29 5.64 7.39
N ARG A 173 5.96 6.53 8.35
CA ARG A 173 6.16 6.29 9.79
C ARG A 173 5.29 5.18 10.35
N LEU A 174 4.00 5.15 9.98
CA LEU A 174 3.07 4.09 10.38
C LEU A 174 3.58 2.71 9.95
N ASN A 175 4.15 2.62 8.74
CA ASN A 175 4.60 1.36 8.16
C ASN A 175 6.06 0.99 8.48
N THR A 176 6.87 1.90 9.04
CA THR A 176 8.25 1.60 9.45
C THR A 176 8.38 0.95 10.84
N GLY A 177 7.32 0.95 11.67
CA GLY A 177 7.35 0.48 13.06
C GLY A 177 6.89 -0.97 13.31
N GLY A 178 6.26 -1.61 12.33
CA GLY A 178 5.82 -3.01 12.38
C GLY A 178 5.71 -3.55 10.97
N GLN A 179 6.57 -4.50 10.60
CA GLN A 179 6.70 -4.92 9.20
C GLN A 179 5.60 -5.90 8.77
N LEU A 180 4.85 -5.52 7.74
CA LEU A 180 4.22 -6.45 6.78
C LEU A 180 4.36 -6.00 5.31
N LEU A 181 4.84 -4.77 5.02
CA LEU A 181 5.06 -4.27 3.66
C LEU A 181 6.54 -4.21 3.29
N THR A 182 6.87 -4.61 2.07
CA THR A 182 8.22 -4.45 1.51
C THR A 182 8.52 -2.99 1.21
N ALA A 183 9.80 -2.66 1.09
CA ALA A 183 10.23 -1.31 0.76
C ALA A 183 9.60 -0.81 -0.56
N GLN A 184 9.45 -1.67 -1.57
CA GLN A 184 8.83 -1.27 -2.84
C GLN A 184 7.32 -1.05 -2.71
N GLN A 185 6.61 -1.87 -1.93
CA GLN A 185 5.18 -1.65 -1.68
C GLN A 185 4.94 -0.33 -0.94
N ILE A 186 5.79 -0.01 0.04
CA ILE A 186 5.77 1.30 0.72
C ILE A 186 6.03 2.42 -0.28
N ARG A 187 7.02 2.30 -1.17
CA ARG A 187 7.28 3.30 -2.22
C ARG A 187 6.07 3.49 -3.13
N ASN A 188 5.43 2.41 -3.57
CA ASN A 188 4.27 2.49 -4.44
C ASN A 188 3.13 3.29 -3.80
N CYS A 189 2.84 3.04 -2.53
CA CYS A 189 1.78 3.77 -1.81
C CYS A 189 2.17 5.23 -1.58
N THR A 190 3.40 5.46 -1.11
CA THR A 190 3.85 6.79 -0.69
C THR A 190 4.09 7.73 -1.87
N ILE A 191 4.70 7.26 -2.96
CA ILE A 191 5.01 8.10 -4.13
C ILE A 191 3.73 8.58 -4.83
N ARG A 192 2.68 7.76 -4.85
CA ARG A 192 1.36 8.17 -5.38
C ARG A 192 0.77 9.38 -4.66
N LEU A 193 1.10 9.59 -3.38
CA LEU A 193 0.67 10.77 -2.62
C LEU A 193 1.40 12.06 -3.05
N LEU A 194 2.52 11.95 -3.77
CA LEU A 194 3.25 13.07 -4.35
C LEU A 194 2.81 13.28 -5.80
N ASP A 195 2.98 12.26 -6.64
CA ASP A 195 2.55 12.20 -8.04
C ASP A 195 2.49 10.73 -8.50
N PRO A 196 1.34 10.24 -9.01
CA PRO A 196 1.21 8.86 -9.47
C PRO A 196 1.95 8.58 -10.78
N THR A 197 2.30 9.60 -11.59
CA THR A 197 2.78 9.44 -12.97
C THR A 197 3.99 8.51 -13.08
N PHE A 198 5.02 8.69 -12.25
CA PHE A 198 6.20 7.85 -12.28
C PHE A 198 5.94 6.44 -11.73
N ASN A 199 5.11 6.30 -10.71
CA ASN A 199 4.76 4.99 -10.17
C ASN A 199 3.97 4.14 -11.19
N ASP A 200 2.98 4.75 -11.85
CA ASP A 200 2.19 4.11 -12.90
C ASP A 200 3.05 3.73 -14.10
N PHE A 201 4.03 4.56 -14.46
CA PHE A 201 5.00 4.25 -15.50
C PHE A 201 5.82 2.99 -15.17
N VAL A 202 6.37 2.90 -13.95
CA VAL A 202 7.13 1.72 -13.49
C VAL A 202 6.25 0.47 -13.45
N ALA A 203 5.03 0.58 -12.90
CA ALA A 203 4.08 -0.52 -12.82
C ALA A 203 3.63 -1.02 -14.20
N ARG A 204 3.43 -0.12 -15.16
CA ARG A 204 3.10 -0.48 -16.55
C ARG A 204 4.23 -1.26 -17.20
N LEU A 205 5.47 -0.81 -17.05
CA LEU A 205 6.64 -1.48 -17.64
C LEU A 205 6.86 -2.88 -17.06
N SER A 206 6.59 -3.10 -15.77
CA SER A 206 6.71 -4.43 -15.15
C SER A 206 5.70 -5.45 -15.70
N ARG A 207 4.65 -4.97 -16.37
CA ARG A 207 3.58 -5.78 -17.00
C ARG A 207 3.80 -5.99 -18.50
N THR A 208 4.91 -5.53 -19.06
CA THR A 208 5.20 -5.72 -20.49
C THR A 208 5.68 -7.15 -20.77
N GLU A 209 5.21 -7.74 -21.87
CA GLU A 209 5.52 -9.14 -22.23
C GLU A 209 7.03 -9.45 -22.26
N PRO A 210 7.91 -8.62 -22.89
CA PRO A 210 9.34 -8.91 -22.89
C PRO A 210 9.97 -8.91 -21.48
N PHE A 211 9.48 -8.04 -20.60
CA PHE A 211 9.96 -7.97 -19.23
C PHE A 211 9.46 -9.15 -18.38
N ILE A 212 8.20 -9.54 -18.54
CA ILE A 212 7.63 -10.72 -17.89
C ILE A 212 8.44 -11.97 -18.27
N GLN A 213 8.76 -12.15 -19.54
CA GLN A 213 9.61 -13.24 -20.03
C GLN A 213 11.01 -13.19 -19.41
N THR A 214 11.63 -12.00 -19.36
CA THR A 214 12.97 -11.82 -18.76
C THR A 214 12.98 -12.10 -17.25
N THR A 215 11.83 -11.97 -16.60
CA THR A 215 11.67 -12.15 -15.15
C THR A 215 10.83 -13.38 -14.80
N GLU A 216 10.70 -14.35 -15.70
CA GLU A 216 9.87 -15.54 -15.51
C GLU A 216 10.27 -16.34 -14.26
N GLY A 217 11.55 -16.31 -13.88
CA GLY A 217 12.07 -16.97 -12.68
C GLY A 217 11.68 -16.33 -11.34
N LEU A 218 10.96 -15.20 -11.32
CA LEU A 218 10.44 -14.61 -10.09
C LEU A 218 9.33 -15.46 -9.50
N SER A 219 9.46 -15.81 -8.20
CA SER A 219 8.41 -16.49 -7.46
C SER A 219 7.15 -15.64 -7.34
N GLN A 220 6.00 -16.30 -7.13
CA GLN A 220 4.73 -15.61 -6.86
C GLN A 220 4.85 -14.64 -5.68
N GLN A 221 5.53 -15.06 -4.60
CA GLN A 221 5.81 -14.21 -3.44
C GLN A 221 6.59 -12.95 -3.84
N SER A 222 7.63 -13.06 -4.67
CA SER A 222 8.42 -11.90 -5.11
C SER A 222 7.56 -10.90 -5.90
N ARG A 223 6.61 -11.41 -6.70
CA ARG A 223 5.66 -10.56 -7.46
C ARG A 223 4.64 -9.88 -6.55
N LEU A 224 4.15 -10.56 -5.52
CA LEU A 224 3.31 -9.95 -4.48
C LEU A 224 4.04 -8.83 -3.75
N GLU A 225 5.32 -9.04 -3.49
CA GLU A 225 6.24 -8.08 -2.88
C GLU A 225 6.63 -6.90 -3.79
N ALA A 226 6.06 -6.84 -5.00
CA ALA A 226 6.34 -5.85 -6.04
C ALA A 226 7.81 -5.81 -6.48
N PHE A 227 8.52 -6.93 -6.37
CA PHE A 227 9.95 -6.99 -6.72
C PHE A 227 10.19 -6.82 -8.22
N ASP A 228 9.25 -7.24 -9.06
CA ASP A 228 9.24 -6.97 -10.50
C ASP A 228 9.26 -5.46 -10.81
N GLN A 229 8.46 -4.68 -10.09
CA GLN A 229 8.48 -3.22 -10.18
C GLN A 229 9.79 -2.64 -9.63
N GLU A 230 10.34 -3.22 -8.56
CA GLU A 230 11.65 -2.81 -8.05
C GLU A 230 12.76 -3.04 -9.09
N LEU A 231 12.71 -4.11 -9.89
CA LEU A 231 13.68 -4.36 -10.96
C LEU A 231 13.60 -3.30 -12.08
N VAL A 232 12.40 -2.91 -12.49
CA VAL A 232 12.20 -1.78 -13.42
C VAL A 232 12.76 -0.49 -12.82
N LEU A 233 12.47 -0.23 -11.55
CA LEU A 233 12.97 0.95 -10.85
C LEU A 233 14.50 0.96 -10.75
N ARG A 234 15.11 -0.20 -10.45
CA ARG A 234 16.57 -0.37 -10.40
C ARG A 234 17.21 -0.05 -11.75
N PHE A 235 16.59 -0.46 -12.86
CA PHE A 235 17.09 -0.13 -14.20
C PHE A 235 17.22 1.40 -14.39
N PHE A 236 16.14 2.15 -14.15
CA PHE A 236 16.16 3.60 -14.34
C PHE A 236 17.03 4.31 -13.31
N ALA A 237 16.98 3.90 -12.04
CA ALA A 237 17.82 4.48 -10.99
C ALA A 237 19.32 4.32 -11.33
N MET A 238 19.72 3.14 -11.83
CA MET A 238 21.10 2.86 -12.21
C MET A 238 21.52 3.55 -13.52
N LYS A 239 20.57 3.85 -14.42
CA LYS A 239 20.83 4.59 -15.66
C LYS A 239 20.94 6.10 -15.40
N ASN A 240 19.96 6.66 -14.70
CA ASN A 240 19.72 8.10 -14.63
C ASN A 240 20.24 8.73 -13.32
N TYR A 241 20.47 7.93 -12.28
CA TYR A 241 20.77 8.44 -10.94
C TYR A 241 21.94 7.74 -10.25
N ARG A 242 22.76 7.00 -11.02
CA ARG A 242 23.90 6.21 -10.50
C ARG A 242 24.85 6.98 -9.60
N HIS A 243 25.08 8.26 -9.91
CA HIS A 243 26.00 9.12 -9.17
C HIS A 243 25.57 9.37 -7.70
N ALA A 244 24.28 9.23 -7.41
CA ALA A 244 23.73 9.38 -6.06
C ALA A 244 23.75 8.05 -5.26
N PHE A 245 24.11 6.94 -5.89
CA PHE A 245 24.26 5.66 -5.20
C PHE A 245 25.47 5.70 -4.26
N LYS A 246 25.27 5.29 -3.01
CA LYS A 246 26.33 5.15 -2.02
C LYS A 246 26.49 3.68 -1.63
N HIS A 247 25.60 3.18 -0.78
CA HIS A 247 25.67 1.82 -0.25
C HIS A 247 24.29 1.15 -0.16
N ASP A 248 23.29 1.84 0.39
CA ASP A 248 21.97 1.26 0.60
C ASP A 248 21.09 1.40 -0.66
N VAL A 249 20.66 0.24 -1.20
CA VAL A 249 19.78 0.19 -2.38
C VAL A 249 18.38 0.70 -2.02
N GLY A 250 17.90 0.41 -0.80
CA GLY A 250 16.55 0.76 -0.38
C GLY A 250 16.29 2.27 -0.41
N ASP A 251 17.13 3.02 0.27
CA ASP A 251 17.13 4.48 0.32
C ASP A 251 17.48 5.08 -1.04
N PHE A 252 18.39 4.47 -1.80
CA PHE A 252 18.74 4.94 -3.14
C PHE A 252 17.54 4.96 -4.08
N LEU A 253 16.80 3.85 -4.14
CA LEU A 253 15.60 3.74 -4.99
C LEU A 253 14.49 4.67 -4.50
N THR A 254 14.31 4.81 -3.19
CA THR A 254 13.34 5.75 -2.61
C THR A 254 13.66 7.18 -3.01
N LYS A 255 14.91 7.62 -2.85
CA LYS A 255 15.35 8.97 -3.24
C LYS A 255 15.21 9.22 -4.74
N TYR A 256 15.44 8.21 -5.57
CA TYR A 256 15.25 8.34 -7.00
C TYR A 256 13.78 8.55 -7.35
N MET A 257 12.86 7.75 -6.78
CA MET A 257 11.42 7.95 -7.00
C MET A 257 10.95 9.33 -6.49
N GLU A 258 11.41 9.74 -5.31
CA GLU A 258 11.13 11.08 -4.76
C GLU A 258 11.66 12.18 -5.67
N ALA A 259 12.90 12.05 -6.17
CA ALA A 259 13.49 13.04 -7.07
C ALA A 259 12.69 13.20 -8.37
N VAL A 260 12.17 12.11 -8.96
CA VAL A 260 11.38 12.20 -10.19
C VAL A 260 9.95 12.72 -9.93
N SER A 261 9.36 12.39 -8.78
CA SER A 261 7.91 12.60 -8.52
C SER A 261 7.60 13.84 -7.68
N ASP A 262 8.55 14.37 -6.90
CA ASP A 262 8.34 15.57 -6.08
C ASP A 262 8.63 16.84 -6.91
N PRO A 263 7.63 17.72 -7.14
CA PRO A 263 7.80 18.93 -7.96
C PRO A 263 8.88 19.89 -7.45
N THR A 264 9.24 19.81 -6.16
CA THR A 264 10.24 20.70 -5.55
C THR A 264 11.68 20.20 -5.69
N THR A 265 11.86 18.91 -6.01
CA THR A 265 13.18 18.27 -6.20
C THR A 265 13.30 17.62 -7.58
N ALA A 266 12.41 17.99 -8.51
CA ALA A 266 12.17 17.32 -9.79
C ALA A 266 13.47 17.11 -10.59
N LEU A 267 13.93 15.85 -10.62
CA LEU A 267 14.86 15.35 -11.61
C LEU A 267 14.08 15.18 -12.91
N PRO A 268 14.47 15.85 -14.01
CA PRO A 268 13.80 15.68 -15.30
C PRO A 268 13.81 14.22 -15.74
N PHE A 269 12.64 13.70 -16.10
CA PHE A 269 12.46 12.34 -16.60
C PHE A 269 11.63 12.36 -17.88
N ASP A 270 12.24 11.94 -18.99
CA ASP A 270 11.57 11.87 -20.29
C ASP A 270 10.89 10.52 -20.46
N PHE A 271 9.60 10.45 -20.15
CA PHE A 271 8.83 9.21 -20.18
C PHE A 271 8.84 8.52 -21.55
N GLU A 272 8.85 9.27 -22.66
CA GLU A 272 8.82 8.70 -24.00
C GLU A 272 10.18 8.09 -24.38
N ALA A 273 11.26 8.85 -24.16
CA ALA A 273 12.61 8.37 -24.43
C ALA A 273 13.01 7.19 -23.53
N GLU A 274 12.54 7.18 -22.28
CA GLU A 274 12.81 6.12 -21.31
C GLU A 274 12.01 4.84 -21.61
N ASP A 275 10.76 4.96 -22.05
CA ASP A 275 9.98 3.82 -22.53
C ASP A 275 10.66 3.16 -23.72
N ALA A 276 11.07 3.96 -24.72
CA ALA A 276 11.79 3.48 -25.88
C ALA A 276 13.13 2.83 -25.51
N THR A 277 13.83 3.35 -24.49
CA THR A 277 15.08 2.78 -24.01
C THR A 277 14.87 1.43 -23.33
N PHE A 278 13.84 1.31 -22.48
CA PHE A 278 13.51 0.08 -21.78
C PHE A 278 13.03 -1.02 -22.74
N GLY A 279 12.29 -0.64 -23.79
CA GLY A 279 11.77 -1.55 -24.80
C GLY A 279 12.79 -2.08 -25.82
N LYS A 280 14.06 -1.65 -25.77
CA LYS A 280 15.10 -2.11 -26.71
C LYS A 280 15.34 -3.61 -26.55
N ARG A 281 14.96 -4.37 -27.58
CA ARG A 281 15.36 -5.78 -27.69
C ARG A 281 16.85 -5.86 -28.07
N PRO A 282 17.63 -6.78 -27.48
CA PRO A 282 18.98 -7.02 -27.96
C PRO A 282 18.91 -7.36 -29.45
N MET A 283 19.72 -6.67 -30.27
CA MET A 283 19.82 -7.03 -31.69
C MET A 283 20.23 -8.50 -31.77
N ASN A 284 19.46 -9.27 -32.54
CA ASN A 284 19.77 -10.66 -32.81
C ASN A 284 21.17 -10.70 -33.48
N PRO A 285 22.18 -11.38 -32.90
CA PRO A 285 23.54 -11.40 -33.47
C PRO A 285 23.61 -12.02 -34.87
N SER A 286 22.54 -12.66 -35.34
CA SER A 286 22.46 -13.38 -36.61
C SER A 286 22.31 -12.50 -37.86
N SER A 287 22.36 -11.16 -37.76
CA SER A 287 22.21 -10.27 -38.92
C SER A 287 23.53 -9.86 -39.61
N ASN A 288 24.69 -10.29 -39.11
CA ASN A 288 26.01 -9.96 -39.68
C ASN A 288 26.68 -11.12 -40.44
N ALA A 289 25.91 -11.98 -41.11
CA ALA A 289 26.48 -13.06 -41.91
C ALA A 289 25.84 -13.22 -43.29
N VAL A 290 25.61 -12.13 -44.04
CA VAL A 290 25.61 -12.20 -45.52
C VAL A 290 26.02 -10.85 -46.09
N SER A 291 27.31 -10.68 -46.37
CA SER A 291 27.82 -9.85 -47.48
C SER A 291 29.35 -9.78 -47.40
N GLN A 292 30.03 -10.80 -47.91
CA GLN A 292 31.23 -10.65 -48.74
C GLN A 292 31.30 -11.87 -49.66
N ALA A 293 30.81 -11.69 -50.88
CA ALA A 293 31.23 -12.46 -52.06
C ALA A 293 32.44 -11.70 -52.67
N PRO A 294 33.27 -12.36 -53.50
CA PRO A 294 32.86 -12.92 -54.78
C PRO A 294 32.98 -14.45 -54.88
#